data_AF-A0A528ASV9-F1
#
_entry.id   AF-A0A528ASV9-F1
#
_cell.length_a   1.000
_cell.length_b   1.000
_cell.length_c   1.000
_cell.angle_alpha   90.00
_cell.angle_beta   90.00
_cell.angle_gamma   90.00
#
_symmetry.space_group_name_H-M   'P 1'
#
loop_
_entity.id
_entity.type
_entity.pdbx_description
1 polymer ?
#
loop_
_entity_poly.entity_id
_entity_poly.type
_entity_poly.pdbx_seq_one_letter_code
_entity_poly.pdbx_strand_id
1 'polypeptide(L)'
;IDDMLERREVAFEGEHRQVLEAYRMFANDSGWVRRLEEAIRNGLTAEAAVEKVQSDMRARMLHMTDPYLRERMSDFDDLANRLLRQLMGRGP
;
A
#
# COMPACT_ATOMS: atom_id res chain seq x y z
N ILE A 1 6.18 -2.17 -36.30
CA ILE A 1 5.17 -2.77 -35.38
C ILE A 1 5.88 -3.66 -34.37
N ASP A 2 6.89 -4.43 -34.78
CA ASP A 2 7.77 -5.16 -33.85
C ASP A 2 8.47 -4.26 -32.82
N ASP A 3 8.89 -3.06 -33.22
CA ASP A 3 9.51 -2.05 -32.32
C ASP A 3 8.52 -1.41 -31.31
N MET A 4 7.21 -1.57 -31.54
CA MET A 4 6.15 -1.15 -30.60
C MET A 4 5.73 -2.28 -29.65
N LEU A 5 6.07 -3.53 -29.95
CA LEU A 5 5.82 -4.68 -29.09
C LEU A 5 6.97 -4.90 -28.09
N GLU A 6 8.23 -4.72 -28.50
CA GLU A 6 9.39 -4.84 -27.60
C GLU A 6 9.39 -3.81 -26.45
N ARG A 7 8.96 -2.56 -26.70
CA ARG A 7 8.86 -1.54 -25.63
C ARG A 7 7.75 -1.83 -24.62
N ARG A 8 6.72 -2.58 -25.02
CA ARG A 8 5.56 -2.87 -24.18
C ARG A 8 5.80 -4.06 -23.26
N GLU A 9 6.58 -5.06 -23.70
CA GLU A 9 6.96 -6.20 -22.87
C GLU A 9 7.95 -5.81 -21.75
N VAL A 10 8.92 -4.93 -22.03
CA VAL A 10 9.83 -4.40 -21.00
C VAL A 10 9.11 -3.53 -19.97
N ALA A 11 8.09 -2.76 -20.41
CA ALA A 11 7.23 -1.99 -19.50
C ALA A 11 6.34 -2.89 -18.64
N PHE A 12 5.79 -3.97 -19.19
CA PHE A 12 4.99 -4.96 -18.46
C PHE A 12 5.82 -5.72 -17.42
N GLU A 13 7.04 -6.14 -17.76
CA GLU A 13 7.96 -6.75 -16.79
C GLU A 13 8.46 -5.78 -15.70
N GLY A 14 8.53 -4.48 -16.01
CA GLY A 14 8.86 -3.42 -15.07
C GLY A 14 7.73 -3.13 -14.08
N GLU A 15 6.51 -2.91 -14.58
CA GLU A 15 5.33 -2.65 -13.75
C GLU A 15 4.99 -3.83 -12.82
N HIS A 16 5.03 -5.08 -13.32
CA HIS A 16 4.77 -6.25 -12.48
C HIS A 16 5.84 -6.45 -11.40
N ARG A 17 7.11 -6.15 -11.70
CA ARG A 17 8.21 -6.21 -10.74
C ARG A 17 8.10 -5.13 -9.68
N GLN A 18 7.70 -3.91 -10.06
CA GLN A 18 7.47 -2.81 -9.12
C GLN A 18 6.29 -3.09 -8.18
N VAL A 19 5.21 -3.70 -8.67
CA VAL A 19 4.09 -4.14 -7.80
C VAL A 19 4.57 -5.21 -6.82
N LEU A 20 5.33 -6.21 -7.28
CA LEU A 20 5.88 -7.27 -6.41
C LEU A 20 6.97 -6.78 -5.46
N GLU A 21 7.69 -5.73 -5.80
CA GLU A 21 8.77 -5.15 -5.00
C GLU A 21 8.23 -4.16 -3.96
N ALA A 22 7.16 -3.41 -4.29
CA ALA A 22 6.32 -2.77 -3.28
C ALA A 22 5.73 -3.82 -2.34
N TYR A 23 5.16 -4.90 -2.88
CA TYR A 23 4.68 -6.03 -2.10
C TYR A 23 5.79 -6.64 -1.24
N ARG A 24 7.07 -6.70 -1.67
CA ARG A 24 8.20 -7.19 -0.86
C ARG A 24 8.69 -6.22 0.19
N MET A 25 8.74 -4.92 -0.12
CA MET A 25 9.03 -3.89 0.87
C MET A 25 7.99 -3.91 1.99
N PHE A 26 6.71 -4.18 1.66
CA PHE A 26 5.61 -4.32 2.62
C PHE A 26 5.46 -5.74 3.19
N ALA A 27 5.87 -6.81 2.51
CA ALA A 27 5.79 -8.19 3.01
C ALA A 27 6.96 -8.56 3.92
N ASN A 28 8.14 -7.95 3.73
CA ASN A 28 9.17 -7.91 4.79
C ASN A 28 8.66 -7.15 6.03
N ASP A 29 7.61 -6.33 5.89
CA ASP A 29 6.81 -5.72 6.95
C ASP A 29 5.45 -6.42 7.09
N SER A 30 5.45 -7.72 7.38
CA SER A 30 4.32 -8.48 7.96
C SER A 30 3.70 -7.83 9.23
N GLY A 31 4.11 -6.61 9.58
CA GLY A 31 3.58 -5.74 10.61
C GLY A 31 2.35 -4.91 10.20
N TRP A 32 1.98 -4.70 8.93
CA TRP A 32 0.80 -3.86 8.61
C TRP A 32 -0.51 -4.46 9.14
N VAL A 33 -0.83 -5.69 8.72
CA VAL A 33 -2.00 -6.43 9.22
C VAL A 33 -1.89 -6.63 10.73
N ARG A 34 -0.70 -6.97 11.23
CA ARG A 34 -0.47 -7.12 12.68
C ARG A 34 -0.72 -5.82 13.44
N ARG A 35 -0.31 -4.65 12.93
CA ARG A 35 -0.55 -3.33 13.54
C ARG A 35 -2.03 -2.98 13.52
N LEU A 36 -2.75 -3.32 12.45
CA LEU A 36 -4.20 -3.18 12.39
C LEU A 36 -4.87 -4.05 13.46
N GLU A 37 -4.51 -5.33 13.53
CA GLU A 37 -5.04 -6.23 14.54
C GLU A 37 -4.66 -5.81 15.96
N GLU A 38 -3.43 -5.34 16.20
CA GLU A 38 -3.00 -4.81 17.50
C GLU A 38 -3.81 -3.56 17.88
N ALA A 39 -4.00 -2.62 16.95
CA ALA A 39 -4.83 -1.45 17.16
C ALA A 39 -6.27 -1.82 17.53
N ILE A 40 -6.85 -2.80 16.83
CA ILE A 40 -8.20 -3.32 17.13
C ILE A 40 -8.22 -4.01 18.50
N ARG A 41 -7.25 -4.88 18.79
CA ARG A 41 -7.11 -5.55 20.10
C ARG A 41 -6.94 -4.56 21.24
N ASN A 42 -6.34 -3.40 20.98
CA ASN A 42 -6.18 -2.31 21.93
C ASN A 42 -7.42 -1.41 22.07
N GLY A 43 -8.55 -1.79 21.45
CA GLY A 43 -9.85 -1.14 21.64
C GLY A 43 -10.20 -0.10 20.59
N LEU A 44 -9.43 0.02 19.50
CA LEU A 44 -9.85 0.84 18.36
C LEU A 44 -10.89 0.12 17.51
N THR A 45 -11.82 0.88 16.94
CA THR A 45 -12.68 0.34 15.88
C THR A 45 -11.83 -0.02 14.66
N ALA A 46 -12.36 -0.88 13.78
CA ALA A 46 -11.62 -1.28 12.58
C ALA A 46 -11.27 -0.06 11.71
N GLU A 47 -12.16 0.92 11.61
CA GLU A 47 -11.95 2.16 10.87
C GLU A 47 -10.85 3.01 11.51
N ALA A 48 -10.93 3.23 12.82
CA ALA A 48 -9.94 4.01 13.57
C ALA A 48 -8.55 3.35 13.52
N ALA A 49 -8.50 2.02 13.53
CA ALA A 49 -7.26 1.26 13.34
C ALA A 49 -6.66 1.49 11.95
N VAL A 50 -7.49 1.47 10.90
CA VAL A 50 -7.04 1.72 9.52
C VAL A 50 -6.52 3.14 9.36
N GLU A 51 -7.26 4.15 9.83
CA GLU A 51 -6.81 5.55 9.79
C GLU A 51 -5.51 5.77 10.57
N LYS A 52 -5.40 5.19 11.77
CA LYS A 52 -4.19 5.31 12.60
C LYS A 52 -2.98 4.71 11.90
N VAL A 53 -3.10 3.47 11.41
CA VAL A 53 -1.98 2.76 10.79
C VAL A 53 -1.57 3.43 9.46
N GLN A 54 -2.54 3.96 8.70
CA GLN A 54 -2.27 4.76 7.52
C GLN A 54 -1.50 6.05 7.86
N SER A 55 -1.93 6.77 8.90
CA SER A 55 -1.26 7.98 9.37
C SER A 55 0.18 7.71 9.81
N ASP A 56 0.40 6.64 10.60
CA ASP A 56 1.73 6.22 11.06
C ASP A 56 2.65 5.87 9.87
N MET A 57 2.11 5.23 8.83
CA MET A 57 2.86 4.91 7.61
C MET A 57 3.19 6.17 6.80
N ARG A 58 2.24 7.09 6.64
CA ARG A 58 2.44 8.38 5.96
C ARG A 58 3.54 9.19 6.66
N ALA A 59 3.52 9.24 7.99
CA ALA A 59 4.54 9.92 8.79
C ALA A 59 5.95 9.32 8.59
N ARG A 60 6.08 7.99 8.56
CA ARG A 60 7.36 7.32 8.26
C ARG A 60 7.86 7.64 6.86
N MET A 61 6.96 7.68 5.88
CA MET A 61 7.31 7.96 4.48
C MET A 61 7.78 9.42 4.26
N LEU A 62 7.24 10.38 5.02
CA LEU A 62 7.71 11.78 4.97
C LEU A 62 9.19 11.92 5.33
N HIS A 63 9.72 11.01 6.15
CA HIS A 63 11.13 11.00 6.54
C HIS A 63 12.01 10.17 5.60
N MET A 64 11.44 9.56 4.56
CA MET A 64 12.18 8.72 3.63
C MET A 64 12.56 9.48 2.36
N THR A 65 13.82 9.38 1.98
CA THR A 65 14.41 10.17 0.90
C THR A 65 14.22 9.55 -0.49
N ASP A 66 13.91 8.25 -0.55
CA ASP A 66 13.78 7.49 -1.79
C ASP A 66 12.53 7.90 -2.60
N PRO A 67 12.69 8.44 -3.83
CA PRO A 67 11.59 8.80 -4.71
C PRO A 67 10.68 7.63 -5.11
N TYR A 68 11.21 6.43 -5.29
CA TYR A 68 10.43 5.25 -5.69
C TYR A 68 9.41 4.87 -4.62
N LEU A 69 9.82 4.96 -3.37
CA LEU A 69 8.98 4.61 -2.23
C LEU A 69 7.86 5.63 -1.99
N ARG A 70 8.07 6.87 -2.43
CA ARG A 70 7.05 7.92 -2.43
C ARG A 70 5.92 7.62 -3.42
N GLU A 71 6.24 7.09 -4.61
CA GLU A 71 5.23 6.67 -5.59
C GLU A 71 4.40 5.49 -5.07
N ARG A 72 5.03 4.52 -4.40
CA ARG A 72 4.35 3.37 -3.78
C ARG A 72 3.43 3.75 -2.61
N MET A 73 3.60 4.93 -2.01
CA MET A 73 2.70 5.42 -0.97
C MET A 73 1.28 5.67 -1.49
N SER A 74 1.14 6.12 -2.75
CA SER A 74 -0.17 6.35 -3.36
C SER A 74 -0.97 5.05 -3.47
N ASP A 75 -0.31 3.96 -3.91
CA ASP A 75 -0.93 2.63 -4.02
C ASP A 75 -1.41 2.13 -2.65
N PHE A 76 -0.64 2.41 -1.59
CA PHE A 76 -1.01 2.07 -0.22
C PHE A 76 -2.21 2.87 0.28
N ASP A 77 -2.24 4.18 0.04
CA ASP A 77 -3.38 5.03 0.37
C ASP A 77 -4.66 4.54 -0.30
N ASP A 78 -4.58 4.11 -1.56
CA ASP A 78 -5.72 3.54 -2.28
C ASP A 78 -6.25 2.25 -1.65
N LEU A 79 -5.37 1.36 -1.18
CA LEU A 79 -5.75 0.14 -0.47
C LEU A 79 -6.40 0.45 0.89
N ALA A 80 -5.83 1.35 1.68
CA ALA A 80 -6.41 1.80 2.95
C ALA A 80 -7.81 2.41 2.74
N ASN A 81 -7.96 3.25 1.71
CA ASN A 81 -9.24 3.84 1.35
C ASN A 81 -10.28 2.81 0.89
N ARG A 82 -9.86 1.76 0.16
CA ARG A 82 -10.74 0.63 -0.20
C ARG A 82 -11.22 -0.12 1.04
N LEU A 83 -10.32 -0.40 1.97
CA LEU A 83 -10.65 -1.09 3.22
C LEU A 83 -11.61 -0.26 4.07
N LEU A 84 -11.36 1.05 4.23
CA LEU A 84 -12.27 1.96 4.94
C LEU A 84 -13.67 1.97 4.33
N ARG A 85 -13.78 2.00 2.99
CA ARG A 85 -15.07 1.94 2.32
C ARG A 85 -15.83 0.64 2.62
N GLN A 86 -15.13 -0.49 2.62
CA GLN A 86 -15.73 -1.78 2.98
C GLN A 86 -16.20 -1.80 4.44
N LEU A 87 -15.38 -1.30 5.37
CA LEU A 87 -15.70 -1.24 6.79
C LEU A 87 -16.90 -0.32 7.08
N MET A 88 -16.99 0.81 6.38
CA MET A 88 -18.13 1.74 6.47
C MET A 88 -19.42 1.22 5.79
N GLY A 89 -19.45 -0.03 5.33
CA GLY A 89 -20.62 -0.62 4.67
C GLY A 89 -20.92 -0.03 3.29
N ARG A 90 -19.99 0.72 2.70
CA ARG A 90 -20.05 1.24 1.32
C ARG A 90 -19.27 0.32 0.39
N GLY A 91 -19.71 -0.93 0.32
CA GLY A 91 -19.30 -1.86 -0.74
C GLY A 91 -19.80 -1.38 -2.12
N PRO A 92 -19.17 -1.84 -3.23
CA PRO A 92 -19.49 -1.38 -4.59
C PRO A 92 -20.95 -1.59 -4.98
#